data_AF-A0AAU2XPB4-F1
#
_entry.id   AF-A0AAU2XPB4-F1
#
_cell.length_a   1.000
_cell.length_b   1.000
_cell.length_c   1.000
_cell.angle_alpha   90.00
_cell.angle_beta   90.00
_cell.angle_gamma   90.00
#
_symmetry.space_group_name_H-M   'P 1'
#
loop_
_entity.id
_entity.type
_entity.pdbx_description
1 polymer ?
#
loop_
_entity_poly.entity_id
_entity_poly.type
_entity_poly.pdbx_seq_one_letter_code
_entity_poly.pdbx_strand_id
1 'polypeptide(L)'
;MAEINMPGDEVERLGTLLRQVMDLIDTKSSGFDATAVGRPLVDAGDNFDRKWNDGRTQLKRNSKDLRDACEAIVKAFADADNQQASALDGNDGSK
;
A
#
# COMPACT_ATOMS: atom_id res chain seq x y z
N MET A 1 -16.09 22.80 15.65
CA MET A 1 -15.73 22.00 14.46
C MET A 1 -14.26 21.67 14.60
N ALA A 2 -13.90 20.38 14.61
CA ALA A 2 -12.50 19.99 14.53
C ALA A 2 -12.04 20.26 13.10
N GLU A 3 -11.04 21.11 12.94
CA GLU A 3 -10.39 21.34 11.67
C GLU A 3 -9.64 20.07 11.29
N ILE A 4 -10.21 19.28 10.37
CA ILE A 4 -9.57 18.09 9.84
C ILE A 4 -8.54 18.59 8.81
N ASN A 5 -7.34 18.91 9.30
CA ASN A 5 -6.19 19.17 8.45
C ASN A 5 -5.60 17.82 8.04
N MET A 6 -5.97 17.31 6.86
CA MET A 6 -5.32 16.13 6.30
C MET A 6 -4.18 16.53 5.36
N PRO A 7 -2.92 16.15 5.66
CA PRO A 7 -1.80 16.40 4.76
C PRO A 7 -1.88 15.45 3.56
N GLY A 8 -2.54 15.88 2.49
CA GLY A 8 -2.73 15.07 1.28
C GLY A 8 -1.41 14.59 0.67
N ASP A 9 -0.35 15.41 0.77
CA ASP A 9 1.02 15.07 0.39
C ASP A 9 1.60 13.91 1.20
N GLU A 10 1.32 13.84 2.49
CA GLU A 10 1.74 12.71 3.33
C GLU A 10 0.98 11.42 2.99
N VAL A 11 -0.30 11.51 2.65
CA VAL A 11 -1.12 10.35 2.24
C VAL A 11 -0.65 9.80 0.88
N GLU A 12 -0.36 10.68 -0.08
CA GLU A 12 0.23 10.29 -1.38
C GLU A 12 1.62 9.67 -1.21
N ARG A 13 2.45 10.27 -0.35
CA ARG A 13 3.77 9.73 0.00
C ARG A 13 3.67 8.35 0.62
N LEU A 14 2.71 8.12 1.51
CA LEU A 14 2.46 6.80 2.11
C LEU A 14 2.09 5.77 1.03
N GLY A 15 1.17 6.10 0.12
CA GLY A 15 0.81 5.22 -1.00
C GLY A 15 2.00 4.85 -1.89
N THR A 16 2.92 5.79 -2.11
CA THR A 16 4.16 5.58 -2.88
C THR A 16 5.12 4.64 -2.16
N LEU A 17 5.31 4.83 -0.85
CA LEU A 17 6.18 3.96 -0.04
C LEU A 17 5.62 2.53 0.04
N LEU A 18 4.31 2.37 0.19
CA LEU A 18 3.66 1.06 0.19
C LEU A 18 3.86 0.33 -1.15
N ARG A 19 3.85 1.06 -2.27
CA ARG A 19 4.20 0.51 -3.58
C ARG A 19 5.64 0.01 -3.63
N GLN A 20 6.60 0.80 -3.13
CA GLN A 20 8.01 0.37 -3.08
C GLN A 20 8.20 -0.89 -2.22
N VAL A 21 7.50 -1.00 -1.09
CA VAL A 21 7.53 -2.23 -0.26
C VAL A 21 7.03 -3.44 -1.05
N MET A 22 5.94 -3.29 -1.82
CA MET A 22 5.40 -4.37 -2.66
C MET A 22 6.36 -4.78 -3.79
N ASP A 23 7.11 -3.83 -4.35
CA ASP A 23 8.09 -4.09 -5.41
C ASP A 23 9.35 -4.77 -4.85
N LEU A 24 9.81 -4.34 -3.68
CA LEU A 24 11.03 -4.86 -3.04
C LEU A 24 10.83 -6.22 -2.37
N ILE A 25 9.62 -6.54 -1.92
CA ILE A 25 9.37 -7.83 -1.26
C ILE A 25 9.41 -9.02 -2.23
N ASP A 26 9.33 -8.77 -3.54
CA ASP A 26 9.57 -9.78 -4.58
C ASP A 26 11.05 -10.10 -4.75
N THR A 27 11.70 -10.47 -3.65
CA THR A 27 13.05 -11.02 -3.68
C THR A 27 13.02 -12.36 -4.40
N LYS A 28 13.98 -12.55 -5.33
CA LYS A 28 14.18 -13.83 -6.00
C LYS A 28 14.52 -14.90 -4.96
N SER A 29 14.12 -16.14 -5.24
CA SER A 29 14.64 -17.30 -4.51
C SER A 29 16.16 -17.20 -4.45
N SER A 30 16.73 -17.48 -3.28
CA SER A 30 18.17 -17.46 -3.04
C SER A 30 18.94 -18.48 -3.91
N GLY A 31 18.25 -19.37 -4.62
CA GLY A 31 18.86 -20.46 -5.39
C GLY A 31 19.57 -21.47 -4.49
N PHE A 32 19.27 -21.46 -3.19
CA PHE A 32 19.89 -22.33 -2.21
C PHE A 32 19.51 -23.79 -2.48
N ASP A 33 20.50 -24.63 -2.78
CA ASP A 33 20.34 -26.06 -2.89
C ASP A 33 20.48 -26.70 -1.51
N ALA A 34 19.33 -26.97 -0.90
CA ALA A 34 19.24 -27.56 0.43
C ALA A 34 19.93 -28.93 0.52
N THR A 35 20.10 -29.66 -0.59
CA THR A 35 20.76 -30.98 -0.57
C THR A 35 22.23 -30.91 -0.16
N ALA A 36 22.87 -29.73 -0.26
CA ALA A 36 24.26 -29.51 0.09
C ALA A 36 24.54 -29.43 1.61
N VAL A 37 23.52 -29.20 2.44
CA VAL A 37 23.67 -28.91 3.89
C VAL A 37 23.20 -30.03 4.82
N GLY A 38 22.61 -31.10 4.29
CA GLY A 38 22.11 -32.23 5.07
C GLY A 38 20.71 -32.02 5.68
N ARG A 39 20.08 -33.14 6.07
CA ARG A 39 18.62 -33.24 6.29
C ARG A 39 18.00 -32.26 7.31
N PRO A 40 18.60 -32.01 8.50
CA PRO A 40 18.03 -31.04 9.44
C PRO A 40 18.01 -29.60 8.93
N LEU A 41 18.99 -29.23 8.10
CA LEU A 41 19.09 -27.89 7.53
C LEU A 41 18.19 -27.73 6.29
N VAL A 42 17.94 -28.82 5.56
CA VAL A 42 16.91 -28.87 4.51
C VAL A 42 15.54 -28.55 5.09
N ASP A 43 15.13 -29.28 6.13
CA ASP A 43 13.80 -29.12 6.72
C ASP A 43 13.59 -27.71 7.29
N ALA A 44 14.65 -27.13 7.87
CA ALA A 44 14.63 -25.75 8.37
C ALA A 44 14.52 -24.72 7.22
N GLY A 45 15.26 -24.93 6.12
CA GLY A 45 15.20 -24.09 4.92
C GLY A 45 13.82 -24.12 4.25
N ASP A 46 13.27 -25.32 4.04
CA ASP A 46 11.94 -25.48 3.44
C ASP A 46 10.83 -24.84 4.29
N ASN A 47 10.95 -24.95 5.62
CA ASN A 47 10.01 -24.32 6.54
C ASN A 47 10.14 -22.79 6.52
N PHE A 48 11.36 -22.26 6.42
CA PHE A 48 11.59 -20.83 6.23
C PHE A 48 10.98 -20.34 4.92
N ASP A 49 11.26 -21.00 3.80
CA ASP A 49 10.76 -20.61 2.47
C ASP A 49 9.23 -20.61 2.42
N ARG A 50 8.58 -21.63 3.00
CA ARG A 50 7.11 -21.66 3.11
C ARG A 50 6.57 -20.47 3.92
N LYS A 51 7.11 -20.24 5.12
CA LYS A 51 6.66 -19.13 5.99
C LYS A 51 6.94 -17.77 5.37
N TRP A 52 8.08 -17.62 4.69
CA TRP A 52 8.45 -16.40 3.97
C TRP A 52 7.47 -16.13 2.83
N ASN A 53 7.15 -17.14 2.01
CA ASN A 53 6.21 -17.01 0.91
C ASN A 53 4.79 -16.63 1.40
N ASP A 54 4.32 -17.26 2.48
CA ASP A 54 3.05 -16.91 3.10
C ASP A 54 3.05 -15.48 3.64
N GLY A 55 4.09 -15.12 4.40
CA GLY A 55 4.25 -13.78 4.99
C GLY A 55 4.34 -12.68 3.93
N ARG A 56 5.11 -12.89 2.86
CA ARG A 56 5.20 -11.99 1.70
C ARG A 56 3.85 -11.77 1.05
N THR A 57 3.07 -12.84 0.87
CA THR A 57 1.74 -12.76 0.26
C THR A 57 0.80 -11.90 1.11
N GLN A 58 0.81 -12.09 2.42
CA GLN A 58 0.03 -11.28 3.36
C GLN A 58 0.48 -9.82 3.37
N LEU A 59 1.79 -9.55 3.42
CA LEU A 59 2.31 -8.19 3.41
C LEU A 59 1.88 -7.44 2.14
N LYS A 60 1.95 -8.10 0.98
CA LYS A 60 1.48 -7.53 -0.28
C LYS A 60 0.01 -7.17 -0.25
N ARG A 61 -0.83 -8.09 0.25
CA ARG A 61 -2.27 -7.84 0.36
C ARG A 61 -2.56 -6.64 1.25
N ASN A 62 -1.99 -6.60 2.45
CA ASN A 62 -2.20 -5.50 3.38
C ASN A 62 -1.67 -4.16 2.83
N SER A 63 -0.50 -4.18 2.18
CA SER A 63 0.08 -2.97 1.58
C SER A 63 -0.79 -2.45 0.43
N LYS A 64 -1.36 -3.35 -0.38
CA LYS A 64 -2.32 -2.99 -1.42
C LYS A 64 -3.59 -2.38 -0.82
N ASP A 65 -4.19 -3.04 0.18
CA ASP A 65 -5.42 -2.57 0.81
C ASP A 65 -5.22 -1.16 1.43
N LEU A 66 -4.07 -0.93 2.09
CA LEU A 66 -3.70 0.38 2.62
C LEU A 66 -3.48 1.43 1.52
N ARG A 67 -2.82 1.07 0.42
CA ARG A 67 -2.63 1.97 -0.73
C ARG A 67 -3.97 2.36 -1.34
N ASP A 68 -4.85 1.39 -1.59
CA ASP A 68 -6.17 1.63 -2.17
C ASP A 68 -7.03 2.52 -1.25
N ALA A 69 -6.89 2.37 0.08
CA ALA A 69 -7.50 3.27 1.05
C ALA A 69 -6.92 4.70 0.97
N CYS A 70 -5.61 4.86 0.82
CA CYS A 70 -4.98 6.17 0.62
C CYS A 70 -5.50 6.85 -0.65
N GLU A 71 -5.58 6.12 -1.77
CA GLU A 71 -6.12 6.62 -3.04
C GLU A 71 -7.60 7.02 -2.91
N ALA A 72 -8.40 6.22 -2.21
CA ALA A 72 -9.80 6.53 -1.94
C ALA A 72 -9.98 7.81 -1.10
N ILE A 73 -9.11 8.01 -0.10
CA ILE A 73 -9.11 9.22 0.72
C ILE A 73 -8.81 10.44 -0.14
N VAL A 74 -7.71 10.43 -0.91
CA VAL A 74 -7.32 11.56 -1.77
C VAL A 74 -8.45 11.90 -2.74
N LYS A 75 -9.05 10.88 -3.37
CA LYS A 75 -10.18 11.08 -4.29
C LYS A 75 -11.39 11.70 -3.61
N ALA A 76 -11.79 11.21 -2.43
CA ALA A 76 -12.95 11.73 -1.72
C ALA A 76 -12.81 13.21 -1.37
N PHE A 77 -11.60 13.66 -1.03
CA PHE A 77 -11.32 15.07 -0.76
C PHE A 77 -11.36 15.91 -2.03
N ALA A 78 -10.73 15.45 -3.12
CA ALA A 78 -10.81 16.13 -4.41
C ALA A 78 -12.26 16.26 -4.90
N ASP A 79 -13.09 15.22 -4.73
CA ASP A 79 -14.50 15.24 -5.09
C ASP A 79 -15.29 16.24 -4.21
N ALA A 80 -14.98 16.35 -2.92
CA ALA A 80 -15.58 17.32 -2.02
C ALA A 80 -15.21 18.77 -2.39
N ASP A 81 -13.94 19.02 -2.68
CA ASP A 81 -13.46 20.34 -3.11
C ASP A 81 -14.12 20.77 -4.43
N ASN A 82 -14.23 19.86 -5.40
CA ASN A 82 -14.91 20.12 -6.67
C ASN A 82 -16.41 20.43 -6.49
N GLN A 83 -17.09 19.73 -5.58
CA GLN A 83 -18.48 20.02 -5.24
C GLN A 83 -18.66 21.39 -4.59
N GLN A 84 -17.74 21.78 -3.69
CA GLN A 84 -17.76 23.11 -3.07
C GLN A 84 -17.47 24.21 -4.10
N ALA A 85 -16.47 24.03 -4.96
CA ALA A 85 -16.16 24.98 -6.02
C ALA A 85 -17.34 25.18 -6.97
N SER A 86 -17.99 24.08 -7.39
CA SER A 86 -19.18 24.13 -8.26
C SER A 86 -20.38 24.81 -7.58
N ALA A 87 -20.54 24.65 -6.26
CA ALA A 87 -21.58 25.33 -5.50
C ALA A 87 -21.34 26.85 -5.39
N LEU A 88 -20.09 27.30 -5.43
CA LEU A 88 -19.72 28.71 -5.45
C LEU A 88 -19.96 29.34 -6.83
N ASP A 89 -19.58 28.67 -7.91
CA ASP A 89 -19.82 29.14 -9.29
C ASP A 89 -21.32 29.19 -9.64
N GLY A 90 -22.12 28.26 -9.12
CA GLY A 90 -23.57 28.26 -9.32
C GLY A 90 -24.32 29.40 -8.62
N ASN A 91 -23.70 30.09 -7.66
CA ASN A 91 -24.33 31.17 -6.89
C ASN A 91 -24.01 32.57 -7.45
N ASP A 92 -23.01 32.72 -8.33
CA ASP A 92 -22.59 34.02 -8.90
C ASP A 92 -23.34 34.39 -10.20
N GLY A 93 -24.21 33.50 -10.69
CA GLY A 93 -25.01 33.69 -11.92
C GLY A 93 -26.45 34.18 -11.72
N SER A 94 -26.86 34.53 -10.50
CA SER A 94 -28.24 34.99 -10.19
C SER A 94 -28.29 36.44 -9.71
N LYS A 95 -28.02 37.39 -10.60
CA LYS A 95 -28.47 38.79 -10.48
C LYS A 95 -28.80 39.39 -11.83
#